data_AF-A0A7S9S964-F1
#
_entry.id   AF-A0A7S9S964-F1
#
_cell.length_a   1.000
_cell.length_b   1.000
_cell.length_c   1.000
_cell.angle_alpha   90.00
_cell.angle_beta   90.00
_cell.angle_gamma   90.00
#
_symmetry.space_group_name_H-M   'P 1'
#
loop_
_entity.id
_entity.type
_entity.pdbx_description
1 polymer ?
#
loop_
_entity_poly.entity_id
_entity_poly.type
_entity_poly.pdbx_seq_one_letter_code
_entity_poly.pdbx_strand_id
1 'polypeptide(L)'
;MQDKFFNKFNENFSENELYISLIDEMSKYKTLTHDTIKWDFVFSSSLKALSEFSLDVKLLNFLAISAINLNQKDSFKTLIEAFSFFLTTLKQEPNLLAKNEKQVPAKKKIFAQTIELFTQAHREGLNLDEADAKAFNELVPELSRELSTHFDTLYIEEKSEQAQRVEEPKQQPQKTEPSYSQSVSFGNSDISTFSDREFREYFVNLSISLLKNDIKNLTAYSLIFEAMWGRIKALPVSSEQVTQIRYPDENLILLFKNMKEANLGNLEKFIRNLALNPFWIDGVRIFCEFLRSSGLSEQSELVSSMTLNFIEKFPDMKKLKFQSEEAFFSEESAKFFSKKESANFISSDEMKKDMSFEELIKALDRSKYTTNSQSELSFLLELSKIFTSQGMDNNAKVVYSQIVKFIENTELKDYLSDIYIKAKTFL
;
A
#
# COMPACT_ATOMS: atom_id res chain seq x y z
N MET A 1 15.27 -45.28 -1.35
CA MET A 1 14.37 -44.54 -2.25
C MET A 1 14.97 -43.15 -2.30
N GLN A 2 15.48 -42.71 -3.45
CA GLN A 2 16.28 -41.46 -3.53
C GLN A 2 15.45 -40.29 -3.01
N ASP A 3 15.93 -39.68 -1.92
CA ASP A 3 15.23 -38.59 -1.23
C ASP A 3 15.09 -37.39 -2.17
N LYS A 4 13.90 -37.21 -2.75
CA LYS A 4 13.51 -36.04 -3.54
C LYS A 4 13.55 -34.73 -2.71
N PHE A 5 13.58 -34.85 -1.39
CA PHE A 5 13.51 -33.75 -0.44
C PHE A 5 14.67 -33.82 0.56
N PHE A 6 15.19 -32.66 0.92
CA PHE A 6 16.25 -32.51 1.91
C PHE A 6 15.76 -33.01 3.28
N ASN A 7 16.61 -33.71 4.01
CA ASN A 7 16.20 -34.48 5.18
C ASN A 7 16.35 -33.74 6.52
N LYS A 8 16.81 -32.48 6.53
CA LYS A 8 17.05 -31.74 7.78
C LYS A 8 16.76 -30.25 7.69
N PHE A 9 16.27 -29.64 8.76
CA PHE A 9 16.20 -28.19 8.89
C PHE A 9 17.60 -27.56 8.90
N ASN A 10 17.83 -26.58 8.02
CA ASN A 10 19.08 -25.83 7.95
C ASN A 10 18.88 -24.39 8.45
N GLU A 11 19.56 -24.06 9.55
CA GLU A 11 19.45 -22.76 10.23
C GLU A 11 20.05 -21.60 9.43
N ASN A 12 21.11 -21.88 8.66
CA ASN A 12 21.85 -20.87 7.90
C ASN A 12 21.20 -20.57 6.54
N PHE A 13 20.11 -21.26 6.20
CA PHE A 13 19.41 -21.02 4.93
C PHE A 13 18.73 -19.65 4.88
N SER A 14 18.56 -18.98 6.02
CA SER A 14 17.97 -17.64 6.12
C SER A 14 18.77 -16.56 5.38
N GLU A 15 20.08 -16.75 5.21
CA GLU A 15 20.98 -15.82 4.51
C GLU A 15 21.15 -16.16 3.01
N ASN A 16 20.53 -17.25 2.54
CA ASN A 16 20.65 -17.69 1.16
C ASN A 16 19.87 -16.76 0.23
N GLU A 17 20.47 -16.37 -0.91
CA GLU A 17 19.83 -15.50 -1.91
C GLU A 17 18.49 -16.06 -2.43
N LEU A 18 18.35 -17.39 -2.53
CA LEU A 18 17.08 -18.03 -2.90
C LEU A 18 16.01 -17.83 -1.83
N TYR A 19 16.37 -17.93 -0.55
CA TYR A 19 15.43 -17.70 0.55
C TYR A 19 15.02 -16.23 0.64
N ILE A 20 15.96 -15.31 0.50
CA ILE A 20 15.69 -13.86 0.50
C ILE A 20 14.75 -13.50 -0.66
N SER A 21 15.01 -14.03 -1.86
CA SER A 21 14.16 -13.80 -3.04
C SER A 21 12.76 -14.40 -2.88
N LEU A 22 12.64 -15.58 -2.24
CA LEU A 22 11.35 -16.19 -1.92
C LEU A 22 10.55 -15.36 -0.91
N ILE A 23 11.21 -14.83 0.12
CA ILE A 23 10.56 -13.96 1.10
C ILE A 23 10.11 -12.65 0.46
N ASP A 24 10.90 -12.07 -0.45
CA ASP A 24 10.51 -10.86 -1.19
C ASP A 24 9.26 -11.10 -2.06
N GLU A 25 9.18 -12.22 -2.78
CA GLU A 25 7.99 -12.58 -3.56
C GLU A 25 6.79 -12.89 -2.66
N MET A 26 6.99 -13.65 -1.58
CA MET A 26 5.90 -14.01 -0.66
C MET A 26 5.43 -12.83 0.19
N SER A 27 6.22 -11.78 0.35
CA SER A 27 5.79 -10.53 1.01
C SER A 27 4.63 -9.84 0.28
N LYS A 28 4.46 -10.13 -1.02
CA LYS A 28 3.39 -9.60 -1.87
C LYS A 28 2.07 -10.36 -1.69
N TYR A 29 2.08 -11.55 -1.08
CA TYR A 29 0.89 -12.41 -0.96
C TYR A 29 -0.18 -11.81 -0.06
N LYS A 30 -1.45 -11.81 -0.50
CA LYS A 30 -2.60 -11.16 0.17
C LYS A 30 -2.43 -9.65 0.36
N THR A 31 -1.57 -9.03 -0.43
CA THR A 31 -1.48 -7.58 -0.60
C THR A 31 -2.11 -7.20 -1.94
N LEU A 32 -2.22 -5.90 -2.24
CA LEU A 32 -2.77 -5.44 -3.53
C LEU A 32 -1.89 -5.81 -4.75
N THR A 33 -0.72 -6.42 -4.54
CA THR A 33 0.15 -6.97 -5.59
C THR A 33 0.12 -8.50 -5.66
N HIS A 34 -0.86 -9.16 -5.03
CA HIS A 34 -1.04 -10.63 -5.09
C HIS A 34 -0.96 -11.14 -6.54
N ASP A 35 -1.56 -10.43 -7.49
CA ASP A 35 -1.57 -10.79 -8.92
C ASP A 35 -0.24 -10.57 -9.67
N THR A 36 0.80 -10.07 -8.99
CA THR A 36 2.15 -9.87 -9.54
C THR A 36 3.16 -10.90 -9.07
N ILE A 37 2.74 -11.77 -8.16
CA ILE A 37 3.60 -12.82 -7.64
C ILE A 37 3.91 -13.78 -8.78
N LYS A 38 5.20 -14.01 -8.98
CA LYS A 38 5.66 -15.02 -9.93
C LYS A 38 5.47 -16.39 -9.31
N TRP A 39 4.24 -16.92 -9.37
CA TRP A 39 3.90 -18.17 -8.73
C TRP A 39 4.76 -19.34 -9.23
N ASP A 40 5.16 -19.35 -10.51
CA ASP A 40 6.10 -20.33 -11.05
C ASP A 40 7.49 -20.26 -10.40
N PHE A 41 7.96 -19.03 -10.13
CA PHE A 41 9.23 -18.81 -9.46
C PHE A 41 9.14 -19.20 -7.98
N VAL A 42 8.06 -18.83 -7.29
CA VAL A 42 7.82 -19.23 -5.89
C VAL A 42 7.73 -20.75 -5.78
N PHE A 43 7.01 -21.40 -6.69
CA PHE A 43 6.86 -22.85 -6.72
C PHE A 43 8.19 -23.56 -6.96
N SER A 44 8.88 -23.22 -8.06
CA SER A 44 10.16 -23.83 -8.42
C SER A 44 11.27 -23.57 -7.38
N SER A 45 11.33 -22.36 -6.83
CA SER A 45 12.32 -21.99 -5.81
C SER A 45 12.02 -22.62 -4.46
N SER A 46 10.74 -22.72 -4.05
CA SER A 46 10.35 -23.43 -2.81
C SER A 46 10.64 -24.92 -2.91
N LEU A 47 10.34 -25.52 -4.08
CA LEU A 47 10.66 -26.92 -4.35
C LEU A 47 12.17 -27.16 -4.30
N LYS A 48 12.96 -26.32 -4.98
CA LYS A 48 14.43 -26.41 -4.95
C LYS A 48 14.98 -26.24 -3.53
N ALA A 49 14.44 -25.29 -2.77
CA ALA A 49 14.83 -25.06 -1.37
C ALA A 49 14.55 -26.30 -0.50
N LEU A 50 13.38 -26.91 -0.66
CA LEU A 50 12.97 -28.14 0.03
C LEU A 50 13.75 -29.36 -0.42
N SER A 51 14.24 -29.41 -1.67
CA SER A 51 15.02 -30.53 -2.21
C SER A 51 16.50 -30.47 -1.87
N GLU A 52 17.10 -29.28 -1.90
CA GLU A 52 18.57 -29.13 -1.87
C GLU A 52 19.11 -28.51 -0.58
N PHE A 53 18.30 -27.77 0.19
CA PHE A 53 18.85 -26.85 1.21
C PHE A 53 18.28 -27.00 2.62
N SER A 54 16.96 -27.09 2.79
CA SER A 54 16.34 -27.06 4.12
C SER A 54 14.93 -27.65 4.15
N LEU A 55 14.66 -28.47 5.17
CA LEU A 55 13.33 -28.97 5.47
C LEU A 55 12.56 -28.00 6.40
N ASP A 56 12.16 -26.84 5.87
CA ASP A 56 11.35 -25.86 6.60
C ASP A 56 9.87 -25.92 6.20
N VAL A 57 8.98 -26.07 7.19
CA VAL A 57 7.52 -26.00 7.02
C VAL A 57 7.05 -24.66 6.41
N LYS A 58 7.81 -23.56 6.59
CA LYS A 58 7.51 -22.30 5.90
C LYS A 58 7.63 -22.42 4.37
N LEU A 59 8.64 -23.14 3.89
CA LEU A 59 8.83 -23.38 2.46
C LEU A 59 7.74 -24.30 1.91
N LEU A 60 7.28 -25.27 2.70
CA LEU A 60 6.10 -26.08 2.38
C LEU A 60 4.83 -25.22 2.22
N ASN A 61 4.63 -24.25 3.12
CA ASN A 61 3.53 -23.30 3.02
C ASN A 61 3.62 -22.43 1.75
N PHE A 62 4.82 -21.96 1.39
CA PHE A 62 5.03 -21.21 0.14
C PHE A 62 4.78 -22.06 -1.11
N LEU A 63 5.20 -23.33 -1.08
CA LEU A 63 4.92 -24.31 -2.13
C LEU A 63 3.41 -24.54 -2.27
N ALA A 64 2.67 -24.70 -1.17
CA ALA A 64 1.22 -24.89 -1.20
C ALA A 64 0.48 -23.68 -1.77
N ILE A 65 0.82 -22.48 -1.29
CA ILE A 65 0.22 -21.23 -1.78
C ILE A 65 0.49 -21.07 -3.27
N SER A 66 1.72 -21.29 -3.72
CA SER A 66 2.06 -21.16 -5.14
C SER A 66 1.38 -22.20 -6.02
N ALA A 67 1.28 -23.46 -5.57
CA ALA A 67 0.54 -24.49 -6.29
C ALA A 67 -0.95 -24.15 -6.47
N ILE A 68 -1.60 -23.65 -5.41
CA ILE A 68 -3.00 -23.21 -5.45
C ILE A 68 -3.20 -22.10 -6.47
N ASN A 69 -2.30 -21.11 -6.50
CA ASN A 69 -2.43 -19.97 -7.40
C ASN A 69 -2.05 -20.31 -8.86
N LEU A 70 -1.13 -21.25 -9.10
CA LEU A 70 -0.83 -21.76 -10.44
C LEU A 70 -1.99 -22.59 -11.02
N ASN A 71 -2.71 -23.30 -10.15
CA ASN A 71 -3.83 -24.17 -10.50
C ASN A 71 -3.47 -25.20 -11.61
N GLN A 72 -2.26 -25.75 -11.53
CA GLN A 72 -1.72 -26.76 -12.44
C GLN A 72 -1.67 -28.14 -11.77
N LYS A 73 -2.02 -29.19 -12.53
CA LYS A 73 -2.08 -30.58 -12.04
C LYS A 73 -0.73 -31.09 -11.52
N ASP A 74 0.34 -30.85 -12.27
CA ASP A 74 1.70 -31.27 -11.90
C ASP A 74 2.18 -30.61 -10.58
N SER A 75 1.77 -29.36 -10.35
CA SER A 75 2.07 -28.64 -9.11
C SER A 75 1.39 -29.28 -7.90
N PHE A 76 0.13 -29.70 -8.04
CA PHE A 76 -0.60 -30.37 -6.97
C PHE A 76 -0.07 -31.77 -6.67
N LYS A 77 0.28 -32.54 -7.70
CA LYS A 77 0.93 -33.84 -7.51
C LYS A 77 2.22 -33.71 -6.69
N THR A 78 3.05 -32.74 -7.04
CA THR A 78 4.29 -32.45 -6.31
C THR A 78 4.02 -31.99 -4.88
N LEU A 79 2.97 -31.19 -4.65
CA LEU A 79 2.57 -30.76 -3.31
C LEU A 79 2.11 -31.94 -2.44
N ILE A 80 1.33 -32.87 -2.99
CA ILE A 80 0.87 -34.06 -2.27
C ILE A 80 2.04 -34.99 -1.92
N GLU A 81 2.99 -35.17 -2.84
CA GLU A 81 4.25 -35.87 -2.55
C GLU A 81 5.01 -35.19 -1.38
N ALA A 82 5.07 -33.85 -1.36
CA ALA A 82 5.68 -33.11 -0.26
C ALA A 82 4.93 -33.30 1.07
N PHE A 83 3.59 -33.28 1.08
CA PHE A 83 2.80 -33.57 2.28
C PHE A 83 3.08 -34.99 2.83
N SER A 84 3.15 -35.99 1.96
CA SER A 84 3.50 -37.36 2.34
C SER A 84 4.91 -37.44 2.94
N PHE A 85 5.88 -36.69 2.39
CA PHE A 85 7.24 -36.65 2.91
C PHE A 85 7.29 -35.99 4.30
N PHE A 86 6.69 -34.81 4.46
CA PHE A 86 6.62 -34.11 5.74
C PHE A 86 5.90 -34.92 6.81
N LEU A 87 4.81 -35.61 6.47
CA LEU A 87 4.13 -36.54 7.37
C LEU A 87 5.05 -37.69 7.81
N THR A 88 5.81 -38.27 6.87
CA THR A 88 6.76 -39.35 7.18
C THR A 88 7.85 -38.87 8.13
N THR A 89 8.44 -37.71 7.85
CA THR A 89 9.48 -37.10 8.71
C THR A 89 8.92 -36.75 10.08
N LEU A 90 7.69 -36.23 10.15
CA LEU A 90 7.03 -35.91 11.42
C LEU A 90 6.78 -37.15 12.29
N LYS A 91 6.50 -38.31 11.67
CA LYS A 91 6.34 -39.60 12.37
C LYS A 91 7.66 -40.19 12.86
N GLN A 92 8.71 -40.10 12.05
CA GLN A 92 10.00 -40.74 12.33
C GLN A 92 10.87 -39.90 13.26
N GLU A 93 11.12 -38.65 12.89
CA GLU A 93 12.00 -37.74 13.62
C GLU A 93 11.46 -36.29 13.58
N PRO A 94 10.48 -35.94 14.45
CA PRO A 94 9.87 -34.60 14.50
C PRO A 94 10.89 -33.47 14.68
N ASN A 95 12.02 -33.77 15.32
CA ASN A 95 13.10 -32.83 15.59
C ASN A 95 13.85 -32.38 14.33
N LEU A 96 13.70 -33.07 13.20
CA LEU A 96 14.30 -32.65 11.92
C LEU A 96 13.60 -31.44 11.29
N LEU A 97 12.38 -31.11 11.72
CA LEU A 97 11.57 -30.00 11.20
C LEU A 97 11.81 -28.67 11.93
N ALA A 98 12.60 -28.69 13.00
CA ALA A 98 12.82 -27.54 13.86
C ALA A 98 14.24 -27.51 14.42
N LYS A 99 14.71 -26.33 14.79
CA LYS A 99 16.00 -26.15 15.47
C LYS A 99 16.03 -26.85 16.83
N ASN A 100 14.95 -26.74 17.59
CA ASN A 100 14.81 -27.29 18.93
C ASN A 100 13.41 -27.90 19.13
N GLU A 101 13.30 -28.90 20.02
CA GLU A 101 12.02 -29.55 20.40
C GLU A 101 10.91 -28.58 20.78
N LYS A 102 11.25 -27.46 21.41
CA LYS A 102 10.29 -26.40 21.82
C LYS A 102 9.58 -25.73 20.63
N GLN A 103 10.15 -25.79 19.43
CA GLN A 103 9.58 -25.18 18.21
C GLN A 103 8.75 -26.17 17.38
N VAL A 104 8.84 -27.47 17.66
CA VAL A 104 8.08 -28.51 16.95
C VAL A 104 6.56 -28.27 17.00
N PRO A 105 5.94 -27.88 18.13
CA PRO A 105 4.50 -27.58 18.16
C PRO A 105 4.11 -26.42 17.24
N ALA A 106 4.93 -25.36 17.16
CA ALA A 106 4.68 -24.23 16.28
C ALA A 106 4.80 -24.62 14.80
N LYS A 107 5.77 -25.49 14.45
CA LYS A 107 5.92 -26.04 13.10
C LYS A 107 4.75 -26.96 12.73
N LYS A 108 4.30 -27.82 13.65
CA LYS A 108 3.06 -28.63 13.47
C LYS A 108 1.85 -27.73 13.18
N LYS A 109 1.70 -26.61 13.90
CA LYS A 109 0.60 -25.65 13.67
C LYS A 109 0.64 -25.04 12.26
N ILE A 110 1.81 -24.62 11.78
CA ILE A 110 1.96 -24.07 10.41
C ILE A 110 1.63 -25.15 9.37
N PHE A 111 2.05 -26.39 9.60
CA PHE A 111 1.73 -27.50 8.70
C PHE A 111 0.22 -27.74 8.64
N ALA A 112 -0.46 -27.80 9.79
CA ALA A 112 -1.92 -27.93 9.86
C ALA A 112 -2.64 -26.81 9.09
N GLN A 113 -2.23 -25.56 9.27
CA GLN A 113 -2.79 -24.41 8.55
C GLN A 113 -2.56 -24.50 7.03
N THR A 114 -1.44 -25.09 6.61
CA THR A 114 -1.13 -25.31 5.19
C THR A 114 -2.07 -26.35 4.57
N ILE A 115 -2.38 -27.42 5.31
CA ILE A 115 -3.34 -28.45 4.90
C ILE A 115 -4.76 -27.86 4.80
N GLU A 116 -5.20 -27.08 5.80
CA GLU A 116 -6.50 -26.39 5.78
C GLU A 116 -6.64 -25.43 4.59
N LEU A 117 -5.57 -24.69 4.26
CA LEU A 117 -5.57 -23.81 3.10
C LEU A 117 -5.81 -24.60 1.80
N PHE A 118 -5.17 -25.75 1.67
CA PHE A 118 -5.31 -26.61 0.50
C PHE A 118 -6.71 -27.23 0.38
N THR A 119 -7.27 -27.73 1.48
CA THR A 119 -8.62 -28.30 1.49
C THR A 119 -9.70 -27.23 1.24
N GLN A 120 -9.51 -26.01 1.76
CA GLN A 120 -10.39 -24.89 1.47
C GLN A 120 -10.33 -24.50 -0.01
N ALA A 121 -9.11 -24.33 -0.57
CA ALA A 121 -8.94 -23.95 -1.97
C ALA A 121 -9.60 -24.96 -2.91
N HIS A 122 -9.54 -26.27 -2.60
CA HIS A 122 -10.24 -27.29 -3.37
C HIS A 122 -11.77 -27.06 -3.43
N ARG A 123 -12.40 -26.59 -2.35
CA ARG A 123 -13.84 -26.24 -2.35
C ARG A 123 -14.17 -25.06 -3.26
N GLU A 124 -13.20 -24.20 -3.52
CA GLU A 124 -13.31 -23.01 -4.37
C GLU A 124 -13.08 -23.35 -5.87
N GLY A 125 -12.73 -24.60 -6.21
CA GLY A 125 -12.68 -25.10 -7.58
C GLY A 125 -11.27 -25.25 -8.17
N LEU A 126 -10.40 -26.03 -7.52
CA LEU A 126 -9.07 -26.35 -8.07
C LEU A 126 -9.15 -27.35 -9.23
N ASN A 127 -8.22 -27.19 -10.17
CA ASN A 127 -7.98 -28.10 -11.29
C ASN A 127 -7.12 -29.28 -10.82
N LEU A 128 -7.64 -30.06 -9.86
CA LEU A 128 -7.00 -31.24 -9.29
C LEU A 128 -7.52 -32.51 -9.98
N ASP A 129 -6.63 -33.45 -10.30
CA ASP A 129 -7.05 -34.75 -10.83
C ASP A 129 -7.67 -35.62 -9.74
N GLU A 130 -8.69 -36.42 -10.11
CA GLU A 130 -9.35 -37.35 -9.19
C GLU A 130 -8.37 -38.35 -8.55
N ALA A 131 -7.32 -38.74 -9.26
CA ALA A 131 -6.27 -39.64 -8.75
C ALA A 131 -5.45 -38.98 -7.63
N ASP A 132 -5.10 -37.71 -7.81
CA ASP A 132 -4.34 -36.93 -6.82
C ASP A 132 -5.22 -36.57 -5.62
N ALA A 133 -6.51 -36.27 -5.84
CA ALA A 133 -7.49 -36.08 -4.77
C ALA A 133 -7.64 -37.33 -3.89
N LYS A 134 -7.66 -38.53 -4.50
CA LYS A 134 -7.66 -39.81 -3.77
C LYS A 134 -6.37 -40.00 -2.97
N ALA A 135 -5.22 -39.76 -3.59
CA ALA A 135 -3.92 -39.87 -2.92
C ALA A 135 -3.82 -38.95 -1.70
N PHE A 136 -4.34 -37.72 -1.78
CA PHE A 136 -4.42 -36.83 -0.62
C PHE A 136 -5.39 -37.34 0.45
N ASN A 137 -6.57 -37.82 0.07
CA ASN A 137 -7.57 -38.36 1.01
C ASN A 137 -7.05 -39.56 1.81
N GLU A 138 -6.15 -40.37 1.24
CA GLU A 138 -5.47 -41.45 1.96
C GLU A 138 -4.53 -40.94 3.06
N LEU A 139 -3.97 -39.74 2.89
CA LEU A 139 -3.08 -39.10 3.87
C LEU A 139 -3.85 -38.41 5.01
N VAL A 140 -5.09 -37.96 4.77
CA VAL A 140 -5.91 -37.17 5.73
C VAL A 140 -6.06 -37.81 7.12
N PRO A 141 -6.34 -39.13 7.26
CA PRO A 141 -6.46 -39.75 8.58
C PRO A 141 -5.15 -39.70 9.37
N GLU A 142 -4.03 -39.87 8.68
CA GLU A 142 -2.71 -39.86 9.31
C GLU A 142 -2.25 -38.45 9.65
N LEU A 143 -2.50 -37.48 8.76
CA LEU A 143 -2.29 -36.05 9.02
C LEU A 143 -3.10 -35.60 10.23
N SER A 144 -4.37 -36.00 10.31
CA SER A 144 -5.26 -35.60 11.40
C SER A 144 -4.79 -36.13 12.76
N ARG A 145 -4.26 -37.37 12.78
CA ARG A 145 -3.69 -37.98 13.98
C ARG A 145 -2.40 -37.30 14.44
N GLU A 146 -1.49 -37.02 13.51
CA GLU A 146 -0.14 -36.52 13.86
C GLU A 146 -0.13 -35.00 14.18
N LEU A 147 -1.05 -34.25 13.57
CA LEU A 147 -1.22 -32.81 13.79
C LEU A 147 -2.29 -32.47 14.82
N SER A 148 -2.96 -33.48 15.41
CA SER A 148 -4.03 -33.32 16.40
C SER A 148 -5.13 -32.33 15.95
N THR A 149 -5.43 -32.30 14.65
CA THR A 149 -6.38 -31.37 14.01
C THR A 149 -7.22 -32.16 13.02
N HIS A 150 -8.54 -31.93 12.98
CA HIS A 150 -9.41 -32.62 12.02
C HIS A 150 -9.35 -31.92 10.66
N PHE A 151 -8.98 -32.65 9.60
CA PHE A 151 -9.02 -32.13 8.23
C PHE A 151 -10.15 -32.80 7.44
N ASP A 152 -10.82 -32.01 6.60
CA ASP A 152 -11.84 -32.53 5.70
C ASP A 152 -11.21 -33.21 4.49
N THR A 153 -11.83 -34.29 4.01
CA THR A 153 -11.44 -34.94 2.76
C THR A 153 -11.89 -34.11 1.56
N LEU A 154 -11.15 -34.23 0.46
CA LEU A 154 -11.48 -33.60 -0.81
C LEU A 154 -12.65 -34.33 -1.47
N TYR A 155 -13.63 -33.55 -1.94
CA TYR A 155 -14.78 -34.07 -2.67
C TYR A 155 -14.34 -34.59 -4.04
N ILE A 156 -14.74 -35.81 -4.39
CA ILE A 156 -14.51 -36.39 -5.71
C ILE A 156 -15.89 -36.53 -6.33
N GLU A 157 -16.12 -35.89 -7.49
CA GLU A 157 -17.34 -36.11 -8.27
C GLU A 157 -17.39 -37.59 -8.68
N GLU A 158 -18.14 -38.40 -7.94
CA GLU A 158 -18.50 -39.73 -8.39
C GLU A 158 -19.40 -39.56 -9.61
N LYS A 159 -18.86 -39.81 -10.80
CA LYS A 159 -19.64 -39.96 -12.04
C LYS A 159 -20.66 -41.09 -11.86
N SER A 160 -21.82 -40.75 -11.35
CA SER A 160 -23.06 -41.44 -11.67
C SER A 160 -23.65 -40.73 -12.89
N GLU A 161 -23.63 -41.43 -14.02
CA GLU A 161 -24.26 -41.01 -15.26
C GLU A 161 -25.76 -40.79 -15.03
N GLN A 162 -26.25 -39.54 -15.05
CA GLN A 162 -27.57 -39.19 -15.61
C GLN A 162 -27.87 -37.68 -15.60
N ALA A 163 -28.50 -37.27 -16.69
CA ALA A 163 -29.23 -36.02 -16.94
C ALA A 163 -28.43 -34.80 -17.44
N GLN A 164 -28.16 -34.84 -18.74
CA GLN A 164 -28.19 -33.67 -19.62
C GLN A 164 -29.55 -32.95 -19.54
N ARG A 165 -29.56 -31.61 -19.41
CA ARG A 165 -30.23 -30.71 -20.37
C ARG A 165 -29.84 -29.22 -20.15
N VAL A 166 -29.02 -28.67 -21.06
CA VAL A 166 -29.27 -27.54 -22.03
C VAL A 166 -29.60 -26.20 -21.32
N GLU A 167 -28.84 -25.09 -21.42
CA GLU A 167 -28.53 -24.27 -22.61
C GLU A 167 -27.23 -23.42 -22.50
N GLU A 168 -26.55 -23.29 -23.65
CA GLU A 168 -25.34 -22.53 -24.04
C GLU A 168 -25.64 -21.02 -24.40
N PRO A 169 -24.74 -20.20 -25.00
CA PRO A 169 -23.27 -20.00 -24.85
C PRO A 169 -22.85 -18.49 -24.84
N LYS A 170 -21.65 -18.12 -24.36
CA LYS A 170 -20.87 -16.98 -24.93
C LYS A 170 -19.34 -17.16 -24.83
N GLN A 171 -18.78 -17.59 -25.96
CA GLN A 171 -17.44 -17.40 -26.55
C GLN A 171 -16.35 -16.66 -25.73
N GLN A 172 -15.29 -17.41 -25.43
CA GLN A 172 -13.93 -16.89 -25.16
C GLN A 172 -13.18 -16.67 -26.50
N PRO A 173 -12.43 -15.56 -26.64
CA PRO A 173 -11.29 -15.50 -27.55
C PRO A 173 -9.99 -15.86 -26.81
N GLN A 174 -9.27 -16.81 -27.39
CA GLN A 174 -7.91 -17.27 -27.09
C GLN A 174 -6.88 -16.13 -26.96
N LYS A 175 -5.78 -16.38 -26.22
CA LYS A 175 -4.40 -15.91 -26.49
C LYS A 175 -3.42 -16.61 -25.53
N THR A 176 -2.60 -17.56 -25.99
CA THR A 176 -1.17 -17.43 -26.42
C THR A 176 -0.22 -16.87 -25.35
N GLU A 177 0.64 -17.73 -24.82
CA GLU A 177 2.00 -17.41 -24.32
C GLU A 177 2.94 -17.00 -25.48
N PRO A 178 4.20 -16.55 -25.25
CA PRO A 178 4.77 -15.74 -24.14
C PRO A 178 5.63 -14.56 -24.68
N SER A 179 5.95 -13.54 -23.86
CA SER A 179 7.18 -12.74 -24.02
C SER A 179 7.53 -11.89 -22.80
N TYR A 180 8.75 -12.12 -22.31
CA TYR A 180 9.45 -11.30 -21.32
C TYR A 180 9.95 -10.01 -21.98
N SER A 181 9.11 -8.99 -21.98
CA SER A 181 9.43 -7.55 -21.99
C SER A 181 8.17 -6.81 -22.40
N GLN A 182 7.55 -6.08 -21.48
CA GLN A 182 6.60 -5.06 -21.88
C GLN A 182 6.94 -3.78 -21.11
N SER A 183 7.78 -2.97 -21.75
CA SER A 183 7.45 -1.55 -21.82
C SER A 183 6.01 -1.46 -22.29
N VAL A 184 5.12 -0.92 -21.45
CA VAL A 184 3.72 -0.72 -21.84
C VAL A 184 3.76 0.33 -22.96
N SER A 185 3.61 -0.12 -24.20
CA SER A 185 3.42 0.79 -25.34
C SER A 185 1.94 1.16 -25.33
N PHE A 186 1.64 2.38 -24.88
CA PHE A 186 0.30 2.94 -24.90
C PHE A 186 -0.07 3.32 -26.34
N GLY A 187 -0.39 2.33 -27.16
CA GLY A 187 -0.96 2.54 -28.48
C GLY A 187 -2.47 2.74 -28.39
N ASN A 188 -2.96 3.96 -28.67
CA ASN A 188 -4.35 4.34 -28.98
C ASN A 188 -5.51 3.79 -28.12
N SER A 189 -5.26 3.23 -26.94
CA SER A 189 -6.31 2.87 -25.98
C SER A 189 -6.70 4.11 -25.16
N ASP A 190 -7.99 4.45 -25.19
CA ASP A 190 -8.55 5.54 -24.40
C ASP A 190 -8.47 5.20 -22.91
N ILE A 191 -8.06 6.15 -22.07
CA ILE A 191 -7.95 6.00 -20.60
C ILE A 191 -9.30 5.58 -20.01
N SER A 192 -10.40 5.92 -20.68
CA SER A 192 -11.76 5.53 -20.31
C SER A 192 -11.98 4.01 -20.28
N THR A 193 -11.25 3.22 -21.08
CA THR A 193 -11.40 1.76 -21.17
C THR A 193 -10.49 0.98 -20.21
N PHE A 194 -9.61 1.65 -19.47
CA PHE A 194 -8.70 0.99 -18.54
C PHE A 194 -9.45 0.33 -17.39
N SER A 195 -9.02 -0.87 -17.01
CA SER A 195 -9.34 -1.44 -15.69
C SER A 195 -8.75 -0.58 -14.58
N ASP A 196 -9.25 -0.71 -13.35
CA ASP A 196 -8.72 0.06 -12.20
C ASP A 196 -7.23 -0.21 -11.94
N ARG A 197 -6.73 -1.39 -12.35
CA ARG A 197 -5.31 -1.75 -12.29
C ARG A 197 -4.50 -1.03 -13.35
N GLU A 198 -4.92 -1.11 -14.60
CA GLU A 198 -4.24 -0.43 -15.72
C GLU A 198 -4.21 1.08 -15.50
N PHE A 199 -5.30 1.64 -15.00
CA PHE A 199 -5.39 3.05 -14.62
C PHE A 199 -4.35 3.43 -13.56
N ARG A 200 -4.27 2.66 -12.47
CA ARG A 200 -3.30 2.90 -11.40
C ARG A 200 -1.86 2.77 -11.89
N GLU A 201 -1.53 1.67 -12.58
CA GLU A 201 -0.19 1.42 -13.11
C GLU A 201 0.22 2.47 -14.14
N TYR A 202 -0.71 2.92 -14.98
CA TYR A 202 -0.46 4.01 -15.92
C TYR A 202 0.02 5.27 -15.20
N PHE A 203 -0.75 5.75 -14.22
CA PHE A 203 -0.41 6.97 -13.49
C PHE A 203 0.83 6.83 -12.60
N VAL A 204 1.03 5.67 -11.97
CA VAL A 204 2.26 5.37 -11.21
C VAL A 204 3.49 5.39 -12.11
N ASN A 205 3.45 4.68 -13.24
CA ASN A 205 4.61 4.60 -14.13
C ASN A 205 4.87 5.94 -14.83
N LEU A 206 3.82 6.70 -15.15
CA LEU A 206 3.96 8.06 -15.65
C LEU A 206 4.59 9.00 -14.61
N SER A 207 4.12 8.94 -13.36
CA SER A 207 4.71 9.68 -12.23
C SER A 207 6.20 9.37 -12.06
N ILE A 208 6.56 8.09 -11.97
CA ILE A 208 7.95 7.65 -11.82
C ILE A 208 8.79 8.08 -13.03
N SER A 209 8.24 8.02 -14.25
CA SER A 209 8.93 8.46 -15.46
C SER A 209 9.21 9.96 -15.45
N LEU A 210 8.33 10.79 -14.90
CA LEU A 210 8.58 12.22 -14.75
C LEU A 210 9.66 12.49 -13.68
N LEU A 211 9.62 11.75 -12.56
CA LEU A 211 10.61 11.87 -11.49
C LEU A 211 12.01 11.42 -11.88
N LYS A 212 12.14 10.50 -12.85
CA LYS A 212 13.43 10.11 -13.44
C LYS A 212 14.19 11.30 -14.02
N ASN A 213 13.47 12.23 -14.63
CA ASN A 213 14.04 13.42 -15.26
C ASN A 213 14.19 14.56 -14.26
N ASP A 214 13.20 14.76 -13.39
CA ASP A 214 13.21 15.79 -12.37
C ASP A 214 12.47 15.34 -11.10
N ILE A 215 13.24 15.11 -10.05
CA ILE A 215 12.72 14.73 -8.72
C ILE A 215 11.84 15.83 -8.11
N LYS A 216 11.99 17.10 -8.52
CA LYS A 216 11.18 18.21 -8.00
C LYS A 216 9.88 18.43 -8.78
N ASN A 217 9.60 17.63 -9.82
CA ASN A 217 8.46 17.81 -10.69
C ASN A 217 7.13 17.65 -9.93
N LEU A 218 6.44 18.76 -9.65
CA LEU A 218 5.17 18.78 -8.92
C LEU A 218 4.06 17.96 -9.60
N THR A 219 3.99 18.01 -10.93
CA THR A 219 3.00 17.24 -11.69
C THR A 219 3.16 15.75 -11.41
N ALA A 220 4.40 15.26 -11.32
CA ALA A 220 4.66 13.87 -11.02
C ALA A 220 4.06 13.44 -9.67
N TYR A 221 4.15 14.29 -8.64
CA TYR A 221 3.54 14.04 -7.34
C TYR A 221 2.02 14.11 -7.39
N SER A 222 1.42 15.01 -8.17
CA SER A 222 -0.03 15.07 -8.36
C SER A 222 -0.58 13.78 -8.97
N LEU A 223 0.13 13.17 -9.92
CA LEU A 223 -0.30 11.93 -10.57
C LEU A 223 -0.38 10.72 -9.61
N ILE A 224 0.34 10.75 -8.49
CA ILE A 224 0.23 9.72 -7.44
C ILE A 224 -1.21 9.66 -6.93
N PHE A 225 -1.86 10.82 -6.77
CA PHE A 225 -3.22 10.90 -6.24
C PHE A 225 -4.28 10.50 -7.26
N GLU A 226 -4.02 10.71 -8.55
CA GLU A 226 -4.86 10.12 -9.59
C GLU A 226 -4.82 8.60 -9.52
N ALA A 227 -3.62 8.02 -9.36
CA ALA A 227 -3.46 6.58 -9.18
C ALA A 227 -4.15 6.06 -7.90
N MET A 228 -4.05 6.79 -6.79
CA MET A 228 -4.62 6.39 -5.49
C MET A 228 -6.14 6.56 -5.42
N TRP A 229 -6.65 7.73 -5.80
CA TRP A 229 -7.98 8.20 -5.46
C TRP A 229 -8.86 8.56 -6.66
N GLY A 230 -8.30 8.64 -7.88
CA GLY A 230 -9.03 9.10 -9.07
C GLY A 230 -10.27 8.27 -9.41
N ARG A 231 -10.24 6.96 -9.13
CA ARG A 231 -11.37 6.03 -9.36
C ARG A 231 -12.24 5.78 -8.12
N ILE A 232 -11.88 6.30 -6.95
CA ILE A 232 -12.64 6.08 -5.70
C ILE A 232 -13.88 6.98 -5.70
N LYS A 233 -15.06 6.33 -5.74
CA LYS A 233 -16.38 7.00 -5.75
C LYS A 233 -17.12 6.89 -4.42
N ALA A 234 -16.79 5.90 -3.59
CA ALA A 234 -17.44 5.64 -2.32
C ALA A 234 -16.44 5.05 -1.31
N LEU A 235 -16.75 5.20 -0.02
CA LEU A 235 -15.99 4.59 1.07
C LEU A 235 -16.25 3.08 1.16
N PRO A 236 -15.30 2.30 1.69
CA PRO A 236 -15.47 0.87 1.88
C PRO A 236 -16.60 0.55 2.87
N VAL A 237 -17.25 -0.59 2.68
CA VAL A 237 -18.27 -1.09 3.59
C VAL A 237 -17.63 -1.42 4.94
N SER A 238 -18.31 -1.03 6.02
CA SER A 238 -17.85 -1.24 7.40
C SER A 238 -18.95 -1.83 8.28
N SER A 239 -18.56 -2.64 9.26
CA SER A 239 -19.39 -3.06 10.39
C SER A 239 -18.86 -2.39 11.65
N GLU A 240 -19.70 -1.68 12.40
CA GLU A 240 -19.26 -0.93 13.59
C GLU A 240 -18.05 -0.01 13.33
N GLN A 241 -18.02 0.63 12.15
CA GLN A 241 -16.92 1.49 11.67
C GLN A 241 -15.60 0.75 11.35
N VAL A 242 -15.54 -0.57 11.52
CA VAL A 242 -14.41 -1.43 11.14
C VAL A 242 -14.62 -1.97 9.72
N THR A 243 -13.61 -1.81 8.88
CA THR A 243 -13.61 -2.28 7.48
C THR A 243 -12.86 -3.61 7.35
N GLN A 244 -13.02 -4.29 6.22
CA GLN A 244 -12.23 -5.50 5.89
C GLN A 244 -10.85 -5.16 5.30
N ILE A 245 -10.45 -3.88 5.30
CA ILE A 245 -9.17 -3.44 4.77
C ILE A 245 -8.09 -3.69 5.82
N ARG A 246 -7.02 -4.38 5.43
CA ARG A 246 -5.88 -4.63 6.33
C ARG A 246 -5.04 -3.38 6.54
N TYR A 247 -4.55 -3.22 7.77
CA TYR A 247 -3.53 -2.23 8.06
C TYR A 247 -2.17 -2.67 7.48
N PRO A 248 -1.32 -1.75 6.99
CA PRO A 248 0.01 -2.10 6.51
C PRO A 248 0.92 -2.72 7.59
N ASP A 249 1.80 -3.63 7.18
CA ASP A 249 2.71 -4.36 8.07
C ASP A 249 3.70 -3.43 8.79
N GLU A 250 3.99 -3.70 10.07
CA GLU A 250 4.89 -2.88 10.88
C GLU A 250 6.29 -2.76 10.26
N ASN A 251 6.80 -3.80 9.59
CA ASN A 251 8.11 -3.75 8.94
C ASN A 251 8.13 -2.77 7.77
N LEU A 252 7.02 -2.68 7.02
CA LEU A 252 6.86 -1.72 5.93
C LEU A 252 6.80 -0.29 6.48
N ILE A 253 6.07 -0.08 7.58
CA ILE A 253 6.01 1.23 8.25
C ILE A 253 7.40 1.64 8.75
N LEU A 254 8.12 0.71 9.38
CA LEU A 254 9.48 0.94 9.89
C LEU A 254 10.47 1.22 8.75
N LEU A 255 10.36 0.48 7.64
CA LEU A 255 11.16 0.70 6.44
C LEU A 255 11.02 2.14 5.95
N PHE A 256 9.78 2.65 5.81
CA PHE A 256 9.55 4.02 5.35
C PHE A 256 10.01 5.09 6.33
N LYS A 257 9.80 4.89 7.64
CA LYS A 257 10.30 5.81 8.68
C LYS A 257 11.83 5.90 8.70
N ASN A 258 12.53 4.85 8.30
CA ASN A 258 13.98 4.80 8.27
C ASN A 258 14.60 5.33 6.95
N MET A 259 13.80 5.60 5.91
CA MET A 259 14.31 6.20 4.68
C MET A 259 14.66 7.67 4.91
N LYS A 260 15.89 8.07 4.55
CA LYS A 260 16.40 9.43 4.78
C LYS A 260 16.71 10.22 3.51
N GLU A 261 16.89 9.54 2.39
CA GLU A 261 17.31 10.16 1.13
C GLU A 261 16.22 10.13 0.07
N ALA A 262 15.88 11.29 -0.49
CA ALA A 262 15.02 11.42 -1.66
C ALA A 262 15.76 11.08 -2.96
N ASN A 263 16.03 9.79 -3.15
CA ASN A 263 16.42 9.23 -4.44
C ASN A 263 15.23 8.59 -5.15
N LEU A 264 15.36 8.38 -6.46
CA LEU A 264 14.28 7.82 -7.29
C LEU A 264 13.79 6.46 -6.78
N GLY A 265 14.70 5.59 -6.30
CA GLY A 265 14.32 4.26 -5.81
C GLY A 265 13.46 4.31 -4.54
N ASN A 266 13.78 5.21 -3.61
CA ASN A 266 12.98 5.41 -2.40
C ASN A 266 11.64 6.06 -2.73
N LEU A 267 11.62 7.06 -3.62
CA LEU A 267 10.38 7.68 -4.10
C LEU A 267 9.48 6.65 -4.79
N GLU A 268 10.03 5.81 -5.65
CA GLU A 268 9.30 4.74 -6.32
C GLU A 268 8.68 3.77 -5.30
N LYS A 269 9.42 3.36 -4.25
CA LYS A 269 8.88 2.51 -3.18
C LYS A 269 7.69 3.16 -2.47
N PHE A 270 7.79 4.45 -2.12
CA PHE A 270 6.69 5.21 -1.53
C PHE A 270 5.49 5.28 -2.47
N ILE A 271 5.69 5.73 -3.72
CA ILE A 271 4.63 5.94 -4.70
C ILE A 271 3.86 4.64 -4.95
N ARG A 272 4.57 3.54 -5.20
CA ARG A 272 3.94 2.24 -5.44
C ARG A 272 3.16 1.77 -4.21
N ASN A 273 3.70 1.87 -3.01
CA ASN A 273 3.00 1.42 -1.80
C ASN A 273 1.80 2.29 -1.42
N LEU A 274 1.89 3.61 -1.60
CA LEU A 274 0.76 4.49 -1.35
C LEU A 274 -0.35 4.28 -2.39
N ALA A 275 0.01 4.11 -3.66
CA ALA A 275 -0.94 3.73 -4.71
C ALA A 275 -1.70 2.44 -4.37
N LEU A 276 -1.04 1.48 -3.73
CA LEU A 276 -1.65 0.24 -3.28
C LEU A 276 -2.55 0.46 -2.05
N ASN A 277 -2.16 1.32 -1.11
CA ASN A 277 -2.86 1.52 0.17
C ASN A 277 -3.54 2.91 0.25
N PRO A 278 -4.62 3.17 -0.53
CA PRO A 278 -5.18 4.51 -0.67
C PRO A 278 -5.80 5.07 0.62
N PHE A 279 -6.18 4.23 1.58
CA PHE A 279 -6.77 4.66 2.85
C PHE A 279 -5.74 4.77 3.99
N TRP A 280 -4.47 4.46 3.74
CA TRP A 280 -3.42 4.58 4.75
C TRP A 280 -2.88 6.01 4.83
N ILE A 281 -3.64 6.89 5.49
CA ILE A 281 -3.32 8.32 5.59
C ILE A 281 -2.05 8.58 6.40
N ASP A 282 -1.75 7.72 7.40
CA ASP A 282 -0.47 7.79 8.11
C ASP A 282 0.72 7.55 7.19
N GLY A 283 0.58 6.70 6.18
CA GLY A 283 1.62 6.52 5.15
C GLY A 283 1.87 7.79 4.35
N VAL A 284 0.79 8.51 4.01
CA VAL A 284 0.90 9.80 3.31
C VAL A 284 1.55 10.86 4.20
N ARG A 285 1.26 10.86 5.51
CA ARG A 285 1.96 11.72 6.48
C ARG A 285 3.46 11.40 6.53
N ILE A 286 3.83 10.13 6.67
CA ILE A 286 5.24 9.70 6.69
C ILE A 286 5.94 10.14 5.40
N PHE A 287 5.26 10.03 4.25
CA PHE A 287 5.78 10.51 2.98
C PHE A 287 5.98 12.03 2.95
N CYS A 288 5.02 12.82 3.46
CA CYS A 288 5.18 14.26 3.62
C CYS A 288 6.37 14.64 4.51
N GLU A 289 6.58 13.92 5.62
CA GLU A 289 7.71 14.11 6.53
C GLU A 289 9.04 13.79 5.83
N PHE A 290 9.11 12.67 5.11
CA PHE A 290 10.26 12.27 4.29
C PHE A 290 10.62 13.31 3.22
N LEU A 291 9.62 13.86 2.53
CA LEU A 291 9.83 14.91 1.53
C LEU A 291 10.39 16.18 2.18
N ARG A 292 9.85 16.61 3.33
CA ARG A 292 10.36 17.79 4.07
C ARG A 292 11.78 17.59 4.57
N SER A 293 12.09 16.43 5.16
CA SER A 293 13.46 16.16 5.65
C SER A 293 14.48 16.11 4.52
N SER A 294 14.03 15.82 3.29
CA SER A 294 14.86 15.78 2.09
C SER A 294 14.91 17.11 1.32
N GLY A 295 14.34 18.20 1.87
CA GLY A 295 14.33 19.51 1.22
C GLY A 295 13.29 19.70 0.10
N LEU A 296 12.31 18.80 -0.01
CA LEU A 296 11.20 18.82 -0.98
C LEU A 296 9.91 19.34 -0.32
N SER A 297 9.99 20.51 0.33
CA SER A 297 8.88 21.09 1.09
C SER A 297 7.68 21.42 0.22
N GLU A 298 7.89 21.92 -0.99
CA GLU A 298 6.81 22.28 -1.93
C GLU A 298 6.02 21.04 -2.38
N GLN A 299 6.72 19.94 -2.65
CA GLN A 299 6.13 18.64 -3.00
C GLN A 299 5.34 18.10 -1.79
N SER A 300 5.88 18.22 -0.58
CA SER A 300 5.18 17.85 0.65
C SER A 300 3.91 18.69 0.86
N GLU A 301 3.94 19.98 0.52
CA GLU A 301 2.77 20.86 0.60
C GLU A 301 1.68 20.45 -0.37
N LEU A 302 2.04 20.15 -1.62
CA LEU A 302 1.12 19.63 -2.63
C LEU A 302 0.48 18.32 -2.15
N VAL A 303 1.29 17.36 -1.69
CA VAL A 303 0.81 16.06 -1.18
C VAL A 303 -0.17 16.27 -0.01
N SER A 304 0.13 17.22 0.88
CA SER A 304 -0.75 17.56 1.99
C SER A 304 -2.09 18.17 1.51
N SER A 305 -2.05 19.07 0.53
CA SER A 305 -3.26 19.71 0.00
C SER A 305 -4.17 18.71 -0.74
N MET A 306 -3.58 17.81 -1.53
CA MET A 306 -4.33 16.73 -2.20
C MET A 306 -4.99 15.79 -1.18
N THR A 307 -4.31 15.50 -0.08
CA THR A 307 -4.84 14.67 1.02
C THR A 307 -6.03 15.31 1.71
N LEU A 308 -5.95 16.62 2.01
CA LEU A 308 -7.06 17.36 2.59
C LEU A 308 -8.28 17.37 1.66
N ASN A 309 -8.08 17.63 0.37
CA ASN A 309 -9.18 17.59 -0.61
C ASN A 309 -9.90 16.23 -0.64
N PHE A 310 -9.15 15.12 -0.52
CA PHE A 310 -9.76 13.78 -0.47
C PHE A 310 -10.54 13.54 0.82
N ILE A 311 -10.01 14.00 1.96
CA ILE A 311 -10.68 13.89 3.27
C ILE A 311 -11.95 14.75 3.30
N GLU A 312 -11.92 15.95 2.71
CA GLU A 312 -13.09 16.84 2.59
C GLU A 312 -14.18 16.22 1.69
N LYS A 313 -13.78 15.54 0.62
CA LYS A 313 -14.70 14.78 -0.25
C LYS A 313 -15.37 13.61 0.48
N PHE A 314 -14.67 12.98 1.42
CA PHE A 314 -15.15 11.82 2.19
C PHE A 314 -14.99 12.00 3.71
N PRO A 315 -15.75 12.90 4.34
CA PRO A 315 -15.53 13.28 5.75
C PRO A 315 -15.74 12.12 6.72
N ASP A 316 -16.61 11.16 6.38
CA ASP A 316 -16.87 9.97 7.20
C ASP A 316 -15.68 9.01 7.26
N MET A 317 -14.67 9.15 6.39
CA MET A 317 -13.46 8.33 6.48
C MET A 317 -12.72 8.52 7.81
N LYS A 318 -12.89 9.68 8.47
CA LYS A 318 -12.29 9.98 9.78
C LYS A 318 -12.80 9.06 10.89
N LYS A 319 -13.96 8.41 10.68
CA LYS A 319 -14.57 7.49 11.64
C LYS A 319 -14.20 6.03 11.36
N LEU A 320 -13.66 5.72 10.18
CA LEU A 320 -13.41 4.35 9.75
C LEU A 320 -12.09 3.80 10.30
N LYS A 321 -12.08 2.48 10.47
CA LYS A 321 -10.94 1.70 10.97
C LYS A 321 -10.60 0.56 10.03
N PHE A 322 -9.33 0.14 10.07
CA PHE A 322 -8.84 -1.08 9.45
C PHE A 322 -9.34 -2.32 10.18
N GLN A 323 -9.17 -3.50 9.58
CA GLN A 323 -9.55 -4.80 10.14
C GLN A 323 -8.93 -5.07 11.52
N SER A 324 -7.73 -4.52 11.77
CA SER A 324 -6.99 -4.59 13.03
C SER A 324 -7.34 -3.46 14.01
N GLU A 325 -8.40 -2.69 13.72
CA GLU A 325 -8.98 -1.60 14.51
C GLU A 325 -8.20 -0.28 14.54
N GLU A 326 -7.06 -0.17 13.87
CA GLU A 326 -6.38 1.12 13.69
C GLU A 326 -7.25 2.08 12.87
N ALA A 327 -7.22 3.37 13.20
CA ALA A 327 -8.00 4.37 12.48
C ALA A 327 -7.42 4.63 11.08
N PHE A 328 -8.28 4.85 10.08
CA PHE A 328 -7.86 5.36 8.78
C PHE A 328 -7.21 6.75 8.90
N PHE A 329 -7.67 7.53 9.88
CA PHE A 329 -7.18 8.87 10.18
C PHE A 329 -6.84 8.97 11.67
N SER A 330 -5.57 8.71 12.01
CA SER A 330 -5.07 8.77 13.38
C SER A 330 -5.04 10.20 13.93
N GLU A 331 -4.91 10.34 15.25
CA GLU A 331 -4.75 11.65 15.90
C GLU A 331 -3.46 12.36 15.45
N GLU A 332 -2.39 11.61 15.17
CA GLU A 332 -1.15 12.15 14.62
C GLU A 332 -1.35 12.74 13.21
N SER A 333 -2.02 11.99 12.34
CA SER A 333 -2.42 12.46 11.01
C SER A 333 -3.35 13.67 11.10
N ALA A 334 -4.32 13.65 12.01
CA ALA A 334 -5.15 14.81 12.28
C ALA A 334 -4.29 16.02 12.65
N LYS A 335 -3.43 15.95 13.68
CA LYS A 335 -2.55 17.06 14.06
C LYS A 335 -1.66 17.55 12.91
N PHE A 336 -1.16 16.63 12.08
CA PHE A 336 -0.30 16.96 10.94
C PHE A 336 -1.03 17.73 9.84
N PHE A 337 -2.21 17.26 9.44
CA PHE A 337 -2.98 17.87 8.36
C PHE A 337 -3.86 19.05 8.83
N SER A 338 -4.30 19.06 10.09
CA SER A 338 -5.03 20.18 10.73
C SER A 338 -4.19 21.45 10.84
N LYS A 339 -2.85 21.34 10.93
CA LYS A 339 -1.94 22.50 10.89
C LYS A 339 -2.10 23.36 9.63
N LYS A 340 -2.83 22.91 8.60
CA LYS A 340 -3.08 23.66 7.36
C LYS A 340 -4.38 24.46 7.30
N GLU A 341 -5.42 24.17 8.09
CA GLU A 341 -6.53 25.13 8.25
C GLU A 341 -5.99 26.44 8.88
N SER A 342 -4.97 26.29 9.73
CA SER A 342 -4.15 27.35 10.31
C SER A 342 -3.09 27.93 9.36
N ALA A 343 -2.62 27.20 8.35
CA ALA A 343 -1.55 27.69 7.45
C ALA A 343 -2.06 28.66 6.38
N ASN A 344 -3.35 28.58 6.00
CA ASN A 344 -3.95 29.57 5.11
C ASN A 344 -4.73 30.67 5.86
N PHE A 345 -5.11 30.46 7.12
CA PHE A 345 -5.56 31.51 8.03
C PHE A 345 -5.21 31.11 9.49
N ILE A 346 -4.16 31.74 10.04
CA ILE A 346 -3.74 31.73 11.47
C ILE A 346 -2.85 30.55 11.90
N SER A 347 -1.51 30.72 11.86
CA SER A 347 -0.63 30.44 13.01
C SER A 347 0.82 30.87 12.73
N SER A 348 1.05 32.18 12.60
CA SER A 348 2.25 32.79 13.17
C SER A 348 1.98 33.39 14.56
N ASP A 349 0.77 33.24 15.10
CA ASP A 349 0.30 34.00 16.26
C ASP A 349 0.76 33.44 17.61
N GLU A 350 1.09 32.14 17.71
CA GLU A 350 1.54 31.59 18.99
C GLU A 350 2.99 31.97 19.34
N MET A 351 3.87 32.19 18.35
CA MET A 351 5.24 32.69 18.61
C MET A 351 5.33 34.22 18.65
N LYS A 352 4.31 34.94 18.16
CA LYS A 352 4.31 36.41 18.05
C LYS A 352 3.61 37.12 19.21
N LYS A 353 2.93 36.39 20.09
CA LYS A 353 2.13 36.96 21.19
C LYS A 353 2.97 37.68 22.25
N ASP A 354 4.24 37.28 22.41
CA ASP A 354 5.19 37.85 23.38
C ASP A 354 6.21 38.83 22.76
N MET A 355 6.17 39.06 21.44
CA MET A 355 7.09 39.99 20.77
C MET A 355 6.54 41.41 20.77
N SER A 356 7.42 42.38 21.05
CA SER A 356 7.12 43.81 20.93
C SER A 356 6.84 44.19 19.46
N PHE A 357 6.07 45.27 19.24
CA PHE A 357 5.80 45.79 17.90
C PHE A 357 7.10 45.99 17.08
N GLU A 358 8.17 46.48 17.71
CA GLU A 358 9.45 46.70 17.03
C GLU A 358 10.12 45.40 16.56
N GLU A 359 9.99 44.32 17.32
CA GLU A 359 10.49 42.99 16.95
C GLU A 359 9.66 42.37 15.81
N LEU A 360 8.35 42.57 15.83
CA LEU A 360 7.44 42.13 14.76
C LEU A 360 7.76 42.83 13.44
N ILE A 361 8.04 44.13 13.47
CA ILE A 361 8.44 44.90 12.28
C ILE A 361 9.85 44.49 11.80
N LYS A 362 10.80 44.25 12.71
CA LYS A 362 12.14 43.74 12.33
C LYS A 362 12.07 42.35 11.70
N ALA A 363 11.19 41.47 12.18
CA ALA A 363 10.96 40.16 11.59
C ALA A 363 10.34 40.28 10.19
N LEU A 364 9.38 41.20 10.01
CA LEU A 364 8.75 41.49 8.73
C LEU A 364 9.73 42.08 7.70
N ASP A 365 10.64 42.95 8.11
CA ASP A 365 11.62 43.55 7.19
C ASP A 365 12.70 42.54 6.77
N ARG A 366 13.05 41.59 7.65
CA ARG A 366 13.95 40.46 7.33
C ARG A 366 13.33 39.46 6.35
N SER A 367 12.01 39.36 6.29
CA SER A 367 11.29 38.46 5.38
C SER A 367 10.95 39.10 4.02
N LYS A 368 11.60 40.20 3.63
CA LYS A 368 11.49 40.75 2.26
C LYS A 368 12.04 39.77 1.22
N TYR A 369 11.17 38.89 0.73
CA TYR A 369 11.44 38.02 -0.39
C TYR A 369 11.06 38.71 -1.70
N THR A 370 12.03 39.25 -2.43
CA THR A 370 11.95 39.64 -3.87
C THR A 370 10.87 40.65 -4.27
N THR A 371 11.10 41.39 -5.36
CA THR A 371 10.21 42.47 -5.87
C THR A 371 9.13 41.93 -6.81
N ASN A 372 8.27 41.02 -6.33
CA ASN A 372 7.12 40.54 -7.11
C ASN A 372 5.79 40.94 -6.44
N SER A 373 4.72 41.00 -7.23
CA SER A 373 3.41 41.46 -6.75
C SER A 373 2.83 40.57 -5.64
N GLN A 374 3.22 39.30 -5.58
CA GLN A 374 2.76 38.36 -4.55
C GLN A 374 3.44 38.61 -3.20
N SER A 375 4.74 38.87 -3.19
CA SER A 375 5.49 39.18 -1.97
C SER A 375 5.08 40.53 -1.38
N GLU A 376 4.77 41.52 -2.23
CA GLU A 376 4.22 42.81 -1.81
C GLU A 376 2.84 42.63 -1.14
N LEU A 377 1.97 41.80 -1.72
CA LEU A 377 0.67 41.49 -1.13
C LEU A 377 0.80 40.74 0.21
N SER A 378 1.67 39.72 0.26
CA SER A 378 1.95 38.98 1.50
C SER A 378 2.49 39.90 2.60
N PHE A 379 3.39 40.83 2.24
CA PHE A 379 3.91 41.84 3.17
C PHE A 379 2.80 42.74 3.73
N LEU A 380 1.93 43.28 2.86
CA LEU A 380 0.83 44.14 3.28
C LEU A 380 -0.15 43.40 4.19
N LEU A 381 -0.44 42.13 3.91
CA LEU A 381 -1.31 41.29 4.75
C LEU A 381 -0.70 40.97 6.11
N GLU A 382 0.61 40.74 6.18
CA GLU A 382 1.28 40.51 7.45
C GLU A 382 1.34 41.80 8.28
N LEU A 383 1.59 42.94 7.64
CA LEU A 383 1.62 44.26 8.26
C LEU A 383 0.25 44.66 8.82
N SER A 384 -0.85 44.42 8.07
CA SER A 384 -2.20 44.73 8.55
C SER A 384 -2.58 43.87 9.77
N LYS A 385 -2.15 42.61 9.82
CA LYS A 385 -2.31 41.73 10.99
C LYS A 385 -1.54 42.24 12.20
N ILE A 386 -0.29 42.67 12.03
CA ILE A 386 0.51 43.25 13.12
C ILE A 386 -0.17 44.50 13.68
N PHE A 387 -0.69 45.38 12.83
CA PHE A 387 -1.43 46.56 13.32
C PHE A 387 -2.73 46.18 14.05
N THR A 388 -3.46 45.18 13.55
CA THR A 388 -4.71 44.72 14.17
C THR A 388 -4.44 44.07 15.54
N SER A 389 -3.40 43.24 15.65
CA SER A 389 -3.06 42.55 16.91
C SER A 389 -2.54 43.49 18.00
N GLN A 390 -2.00 44.66 17.61
CA GLN A 390 -1.52 45.70 18.51
C GLN A 390 -2.58 46.79 18.80
N GLY A 391 -3.83 46.61 18.35
CA GLY A 391 -4.92 47.57 18.54
C GLY A 391 -4.76 48.88 17.76
N MET A 392 -3.92 48.90 16.71
CA MET A 392 -3.67 50.05 15.85
C MET A 392 -4.64 50.09 14.65
N ASP A 393 -5.94 50.13 14.93
CA ASP A 393 -7.00 49.92 13.94
C ASP A 393 -6.95 50.93 12.77
N ASN A 394 -6.62 52.19 13.03
CA ASN A 394 -6.50 53.20 11.97
C ASN A 394 -5.37 52.87 10.98
N ASN A 395 -4.25 52.34 11.48
CA ASN A 395 -3.13 51.94 10.64
C ASN A 395 -3.46 50.67 9.86
N ALA A 396 -4.13 49.71 10.51
CA ALA A 396 -4.64 48.52 9.82
C ALA A 396 -5.58 48.89 8.68
N LYS A 397 -6.52 49.83 8.89
CA LYS A 397 -7.44 50.34 7.86
C LYS A 397 -6.71 50.95 6.65
N VAL A 398 -5.66 51.74 6.88
CA VAL A 398 -4.85 52.31 5.79
C VAL A 398 -4.19 51.21 4.97
N VAL A 399 -3.63 50.19 5.62
CA VAL A 399 -3.00 49.06 4.92
C VAL A 399 -4.04 48.20 4.18
N TYR A 400 -5.22 47.95 4.76
CA TYR A 400 -6.32 47.27 4.07
C TYR A 400 -6.81 48.05 2.85
N SER A 401 -6.85 49.39 2.93
CA SER A 401 -7.16 50.23 1.76
C SER A 401 -6.12 50.08 0.65
N GLN A 402 -4.84 49.96 1.01
CA GLN A 402 -3.77 49.69 0.05
C GLN A 402 -3.89 48.31 -0.58
N ILE A 403 -4.24 47.27 0.20
CA ILE A 403 -4.51 45.92 -0.29
C ILE A 403 -5.68 45.92 -1.29
N VAL A 404 -6.79 46.59 -0.96
CA VAL A 404 -7.95 46.70 -1.85
C VAL A 404 -7.55 47.39 -3.16
N LYS A 405 -6.84 48.52 -3.10
CA LYS A 405 -6.35 49.21 -4.30
C LYS A 405 -5.38 48.35 -5.11
N PHE A 406 -4.52 47.60 -4.45
CA PHE A 406 -3.56 46.70 -5.10
C PHE A 406 -4.28 45.58 -5.88
N ILE A 407 -5.27 44.94 -5.26
CA ILE A 407 -6.08 43.89 -5.90
C ILE A 407 -6.97 44.46 -7.01
N GLU A 408 -7.52 45.67 -6.86
CA GLU A 408 -8.36 46.31 -7.89
C GLU A 408 -7.56 46.80 -9.10
N ASN A 409 -6.29 47.16 -8.92
CA ASN A 409 -5.40 47.60 -9.99
C ASN A 409 -4.65 46.43 -10.66
N THR A 410 -4.93 45.19 -10.28
CA THR A 410 -4.35 43.97 -10.87
C THR A 410 -5.45 43.02 -11.33
N GLU A 411 -5.13 42.06 -12.20
CA GLU A 411 -6.07 41.01 -12.63
C GLU A 411 -6.34 39.95 -11.52
N LEU A 412 -5.90 40.20 -10.28
CA LEU A 412 -5.98 39.26 -9.15
C LEU A 412 -7.34 39.24 -8.45
N LYS A 413 -8.27 40.12 -8.84
CA LYS A 413 -9.59 40.24 -8.21
C LYS A 413 -10.40 38.95 -8.26
N ASP A 414 -10.31 38.21 -9.37
CA ASP A 414 -11.02 36.95 -9.56
C ASP A 414 -10.33 35.76 -8.89
N TYR A 415 -9.02 35.87 -8.62
CA TYR A 415 -8.21 34.82 -8.00
C TYR A 415 -8.10 34.94 -6.48
N LEU A 416 -8.30 36.13 -5.91
CA LEU A 416 -8.15 36.43 -4.47
C LEU A 416 -9.44 37.00 -3.87
N SER A 417 -10.59 36.49 -4.28
CA SER A 417 -11.92 36.97 -3.86
C SER A 417 -12.07 37.03 -2.34
N ASP A 418 -11.57 36.03 -1.62
CA ASP A 418 -11.72 35.92 -0.16
C ASP A 418 -10.90 36.98 0.59
N ILE A 419 -9.69 37.28 0.10
CA ILE A 419 -8.82 38.32 0.65
C ILE A 419 -9.40 39.69 0.34
N TYR A 420 -9.89 39.89 -0.88
CA TYR A 420 -10.55 41.12 -1.31
C TYR A 420 -11.81 41.42 -0.48
N ILE A 421 -12.69 40.44 -0.30
CA ILE A 421 -13.91 40.59 0.51
C ILE A 421 -13.56 40.89 1.96
N LYS A 422 -12.60 40.15 2.56
CA LYS A 422 -12.18 40.41 3.96
C LYS A 422 -11.56 41.79 4.14
N ALA A 423 -10.69 42.22 3.23
CA ALA A 423 -10.08 43.54 3.29
C ALA A 423 -11.12 44.66 3.13
N LYS A 424 -12.14 44.46 2.29
CA LYS A 424 -13.24 45.40 2.10
C LYS A 424 -14.18 45.48 3.30
N THR A 425 -14.38 44.39 4.03
CA THR A 425 -15.15 44.39 5.29
C THR A 425 -14.43 45.13 6.43
N PHE A 426 -13.11 45.29 6.34
CA PHE A 426 -12.28 46.00 7.33
C PHE A 426 -12.22 47.53 7.09
N LEU A 427 -12.61 47.99 5.89
CA LEU A 427 -12.80 49.40 5.56
C LEU A 427 -14.15 49.88 6.08
#